data_AF-A0A926H0D6-F1
#
_entry.id   AF-A0A926H0D6-F1
#
_cell.length_a   1.000
_cell.length_b   1.000
_cell.length_c   1.000
_cell.angle_alpha   90.00
_cell.angle_beta   90.00
_cell.angle_gamma   90.00
#
_symmetry.space_group_name_H-M   'P 1'
#
loop_
_entity.id
_entity.type
_entity.pdbx_description
1 polymer ?
#
loop_
_entity_poly.entity_id
_entity_poly.type
_entity_poly.pdbx_seq_one_letter_code
_entity_poly.pdbx_strand_id
1 'polypeptide(L)'
;IRLEPSVTEAGLLDQVRAVNNNPDMDGLIVQLPLPAHISADKVMETIDPAKDVDGFHPINIGRMAKGLPAYISATPQGVLEMLTRYNIETSGKHCVVVGRSQIVGLPMSILMQRNTYPGNCTVTLTHSRTTNLADICRTADILVAALGKPEFVTADMVKDGAVVIDVGLERVPDASKKSGFALKGDVKFDEVAPKTSFITPVPGGVGLMTICSLMQNTLKAARKEVFS
;
A
#
# COMPACT_ATOMS: atom_id res chain seq x y z
N ILE A 1 17.34 -12.96 5.16
CA ILE A 1 17.41 -14.02 6.20
C ILE A 1 16.17 -14.89 6.06
N ARG A 2 16.30 -16.22 6.05
CA ARG A 2 15.15 -17.14 6.01
C ARG A 2 15.15 -17.96 7.30
N LEU A 3 14.00 -18.02 7.97
CA LEU A 3 13.80 -18.75 9.22
C LEU A 3 12.69 -19.77 9.02
N GLU A 4 12.75 -20.87 9.77
CA GLU A 4 11.71 -21.89 9.75
C GLU A 4 10.42 -21.39 10.41
N PRO A 5 9.24 -21.88 10.00
CA PRO A 5 7.96 -21.47 10.60
C PRO A 5 7.86 -21.71 12.12
N SER A 6 8.69 -22.60 12.67
CA SER A 6 8.78 -22.91 14.10
C SER A 6 9.59 -21.90 14.92
N VAL A 7 10.20 -20.88 14.29
CA VAL A 7 10.97 -19.86 15.00
C VAL A 7 10.12 -19.19 16.09
N THR A 8 10.72 -18.94 17.25
CA THR A 8 10.02 -18.23 18.33
C THR A 8 9.93 -16.74 18.04
N GLU A 9 8.96 -16.04 18.64
CA GLU A 9 8.88 -14.58 18.56
C GLU A 9 10.20 -13.94 19.00
N ALA A 10 10.74 -14.35 20.15
CA ALA A 10 12.03 -13.88 20.65
C ALA A 10 13.17 -14.10 19.64
N GLY A 11 13.24 -15.28 19.02
CA GLY A 11 14.25 -15.59 18.01
C GLY A 11 14.17 -14.68 16.78
N LEU A 12 12.96 -14.37 16.30
CA LEU A 12 12.79 -13.40 15.21
C LEU A 12 13.19 -11.99 15.64
N LEU A 13 12.76 -11.54 16.83
CA LEU A 13 13.09 -10.20 17.34
C LEU A 13 14.60 -10.02 17.50
N ASP A 14 15.32 -11.05 17.94
CA ASP A 14 16.78 -11.00 18.05
C ASP A 14 17.46 -10.87 16.68
N GLN A 15 16.93 -11.50 15.63
CA GLN A 15 17.42 -11.28 14.26
C GLN A 15 17.17 -9.85 13.79
N VAL A 16 15.99 -9.28 14.09
CA VAL A 16 15.70 -7.87 13.76
C VAL A 16 16.67 -6.94 14.47
N ARG A 17 16.92 -7.14 15.78
CA ARG A 17 17.90 -6.36 16.54
C ARG A 17 19.32 -6.51 16.00
N ALA A 18 19.70 -7.70 15.56
CA ALA A 18 21.01 -7.92 14.95
C ALA A 18 21.18 -7.11 13.67
N VAL A 19 20.14 -7.04 12.81
CA VAL A 19 20.16 -6.20 11.60
C VAL A 19 20.12 -4.70 11.94
N ASN A 20 19.33 -4.29 12.94
CA ASN A 20 19.33 -2.90 13.41
C ASN A 20 20.73 -2.44 13.82
N ASN A 21 21.45 -3.27 14.57
CA ASN A 21 22.78 -2.95 15.07
C ASN A 21 23.91 -3.14 14.04
N ASN A 22 23.62 -3.65 12.84
CA ASN A 22 24.62 -3.82 11.80
C ASN A 22 24.83 -2.51 11.01
N PRO A 23 26.01 -1.86 11.09
CA PRO A 23 26.27 -0.60 10.40
C PRO A 23 26.34 -0.74 8.87
N ASP A 24 26.53 -1.95 8.34
CA ASP A 24 26.59 -2.21 6.89
C ASP A 24 25.20 -2.38 6.26
N MET A 25 24.13 -2.39 7.07
CA MET A 25 22.75 -2.56 6.63
C MET A 25 21.97 -1.26 6.83
N ASP A 26 21.56 -0.63 5.72
CA ASP A 26 20.83 0.65 5.75
C ASP A 26 19.32 0.48 5.97
N GLY A 27 18.77 -0.70 5.66
CA GLY A 27 17.33 -0.93 5.72
C GLY A 27 16.97 -2.40 5.82
N LEU A 28 15.81 -2.69 6.39
CA LEU A 28 15.25 -4.04 6.43
C LEU A 28 13.73 -4.05 6.21
N ILE A 29 13.25 -5.19 5.73
CA ILE A 29 11.82 -5.52 5.68
C ILE A 29 11.61 -6.85 6.38
N VAL A 30 10.43 -7.02 6.96
CA VAL A 30 9.96 -8.31 7.45
C VAL A 30 8.76 -8.73 6.61
N GLN A 31 8.94 -9.79 5.82
CA GLN A 31 7.90 -10.31 4.93
C GLN A 31 6.69 -10.80 5.74
N LEU A 32 5.52 -10.24 5.43
CA LEU A 32 4.22 -10.67 5.96
C LEU A 32 3.53 -11.67 5.01
N PRO A 33 2.59 -12.51 5.51
CA PRO A 33 2.21 -12.68 6.92
C PRO A 33 3.23 -13.47 7.74
N LEU A 34 3.29 -13.20 9.05
CA LEU A 34 4.08 -13.98 10.00
C LEU A 34 3.31 -15.20 10.50
N PRO A 35 4.01 -16.22 11.04
CA PRO A 35 3.36 -17.31 11.79
C PRO A 35 2.43 -16.79 12.89
N ALA A 36 1.30 -17.48 13.10
CA ALA A 36 0.22 -17.00 13.97
C ALA A 36 0.63 -16.79 15.44
N HIS A 37 1.69 -17.43 15.91
CA HIS A 37 2.22 -17.28 17.27
C HIS A 37 3.16 -16.08 17.45
N ILE A 38 3.41 -15.29 16.40
CA ILE A 38 4.29 -14.12 16.43
C ILE A 38 3.46 -12.85 16.22
N SER A 39 3.63 -11.88 17.12
CA SER A 39 3.01 -10.57 16.98
C SER A 39 3.72 -9.73 15.91
N ALA A 40 3.00 -9.41 14.83
CA ALA A 40 3.50 -8.49 13.81
C ALA A 40 3.79 -7.10 14.40
N ASP A 41 2.95 -6.58 15.29
CA ASP A 41 3.15 -5.27 15.91
C ASP A 41 4.48 -5.20 16.69
N LYS A 42 4.78 -6.21 17.51
CA LYS A 42 6.07 -6.26 18.23
C LYS A 42 7.26 -6.33 17.29
N VAL A 43 7.13 -7.06 16.19
CA VAL A 43 8.19 -7.15 15.18
C VAL A 43 8.40 -5.79 14.54
N MET A 44 7.33 -5.11 14.11
CA MET A 44 7.41 -3.79 13.49
C MET A 44 7.98 -2.74 14.44
N GLU A 45 7.57 -2.73 15.72
CA GLU A 45 8.11 -1.83 16.76
C GLU A 45 9.56 -2.13 17.14
N THR A 46 10.07 -3.33 16.82
CA THR A 46 11.47 -3.68 17.07
C THR A 46 12.38 -3.18 15.95
N ILE A 47 11.87 -2.92 14.75
CA ILE A 47 12.66 -2.36 13.63
C ILE A 47 13.11 -0.95 14.01
N ASP A 48 14.38 -0.60 13.77
CA ASP A 48 14.81 0.79 13.91
C ASP A 48 14.05 1.67 12.90
N PRO A 49 13.32 2.73 13.31
CA PRO A 49 12.63 3.63 12.39
C PRO A 49 13.50 4.16 11.25
N ALA A 50 14.79 4.35 11.49
CA ALA A 50 15.76 4.83 10.49
C ALA A 50 16.10 3.79 9.42
N LYS A 51 15.82 2.51 9.69
CA LYS A 51 16.02 1.36 8.80
C LYS A 51 14.72 0.71 8.31
N ASP A 52 13.58 1.21 8.74
CA ASP A 52 12.25 0.75 8.32
C ASP A 52 11.92 1.25 6.90
N VAL A 53 12.51 0.61 5.89
CA VAL A 53 12.30 0.97 4.48
C VAL A 53 10.92 0.57 3.96
N ASP A 54 10.18 -0.25 4.71
CA ASP A 54 8.78 -0.58 4.44
C ASP A 54 7.81 0.48 5.00
N GLY A 55 8.29 1.38 5.87
CA GLY A 55 7.52 2.50 6.42
C GLY A 55 6.36 2.10 7.31
N PHE A 56 6.41 0.92 7.94
CA PHE A 56 5.34 0.39 8.81
C PHE A 56 5.56 0.70 10.29
N HIS A 57 6.74 1.15 10.67
CA HIS A 57 7.05 1.50 12.06
C HIS A 57 6.12 2.64 12.51
N PRO A 58 5.50 2.58 13.72
CA PRO A 58 4.60 3.61 14.20
C PRO A 58 5.18 5.04 14.18
N ILE A 59 6.49 5.18 14.45
CA ILE A 59 7.22 6.45 14.29
C ILE A 59 7.16 6.98 12.85
N ASN A 60 7.37 6.15 11.82
CA ASN A 60 7.28 6.58 10.42
C ASN A 60 5.84 6.95 10.05
N ILE A 61 4.85 6.15 10.46
CA ILE A 61 3.43 6.46 10.23
C ILE A 61 3.03 7.77 10.91
N GLY A 62 3.44 7.98 12.17
CA GLY A 62 3.13 9.20 12.93
C GLY A 62 3.79 10.44 12.34
N ARG A 63 5.05 10.33 11.89
CA ARG A 63 5.77 11.40 11.18
C ARG A 63 5.09 11.72 9.86
N MET A 64 4.77 10.72 9.05
CA MET A 64 4.01 10.86 7.80
C MET A 64 2.67 11.56 8.03
N ALA A 65 1.92 11.15 9.07
CA ALA A 65 0.65 11.77 9.42
C ALA A 65 0.76 13.25 9.84
N LYS A 66 1.90 13.63 10.43
CA LYS A 66 2.23 15.03 10.75
C LYS A 66 2.80 15.82 9.57
N GLY A 67 3.03 15.19 8.42
CA GLY A 67 3.72 15.82 7.28
C GLY A 67 5.23 16.01 7.49
N LEU A 68 5.82 15.29 8.45
CA LEU A 68 7.27 15.28 8.68
C LEU A 68 7.97 14.27 7.75
N PRO A 69 9.28 14.44 7.49
CA PRO A 69 10.06 13.46 6.73
C PRO A 69 9.93 12.06 7.36
N ALA A 70 9.52 11.07 6.58
CA ALA A 70 9.34 9.68 6.99
C ALA A 70 9.55 8.74 5.81
N TYR A 71 9.87 7.47 6.09
CA TYR A 71 9.67 6.43 5.08
C TYR A 71 8.18 6.17 4.94
N ILE A 72 7.69 6.31 3.71
CA ILE A 72 6.29 6.06 3.38
C ILE A 72 6.16 4.61 2.94
N SER A 73 5.09 3.95 3.37
CA SER A 73 4.77 2.60 2.93
C SER A 73 4.87 2.44 1.42
N ALA A 74 5.57 1.39 0.99
CA ALA A 74 6.00 1.24 -0.41
C ALA A 74 4.83 1.25 -1.40
N THR A 75 3.69 0.64 -1.03
CA THR A 75 2.49 0.60 -1.88
C THR A 75 1.84 1.98 -2.03
N PRO A 76 1.46 2.70 -0.95
CA PRO A 76 1.01 4.10 -1.07
C PRO A 76 1.99 5.03 -1.80
N GLN A 77 3.30 4.90 -1.54
CA GLN A 77 4.32 5.67 -2.25
C GLN A 77 4.29 5.38 -3.75
N GLY A 78 4.13 4.11 -4.13
CA GLY A 78 4.00 3.69 -5.52
C GLY A 78 2.77 4.30 -6.19
N VAL A 79 1.63 4.36 -5.49
CA VAL A 79 0.42 5.03 -5.99
C VAL A 79 0.66 6.52 -6.23
N LEU A 80 1.29 7.22 -5.28
CA LEU A 80 1.64 8.64 -5.46
C LEU A 80 2.57 8.86 -6.66
N GLU A 81 3.56 7.98 -6.85
CA GLU A 81 4.45 8.06 -8.02
C GLU A 81 3.67 7.87 -9.32
N MET A 82 2.73 6.92 -9.38
CA MET A 82 1.86 6.75 -10.57
C MET A 82 1.04 8.01 -10.84
N LEU A 83 0.37 8.58 -9.82
CA LEU A 83 -0.42 9.80 -9.98
C LEU A 83 0.44 10.97 -10.50
N THR A 84 1.67 11.10 -9.99
CA THR A 84 2.65 12.11 -10.41
C THR A 84 3.05 11.90 -11.87
N ARG A 85 3.46 10.69 -12.25
CA ARG A 85 3.98 10.37 -13.59
C ARG A 85 2.94 10.55 -14.68
N TYR A 86 1.68 10.31 -14.37
CA TYR A 86 0.56 10.49 -15.29
C TYR A 86 -0.09 11.87 -15.19
N ASN A 87 0.48 12.79 -14.38
CA ASN A 87 -0.04 14.15 -14.17
C ASN A 87 -1.53 14.16 -13.81
N ILE A 88 -1.96 13.24 -12.96
CA ILE A 88 -3.35 13.16 -12.51
C ILE A 88 -3.61 14.32 -11.55
N GLU A 89 -4.59 15.16 -11.88
CA GLU A 89 -5.03 16.23 -10.99
C GLU A 89 -5.69 15.64 -9.73
N THR A 90 -5.23 16.05 -8.55
CA THR A 90 -5.69 15.55 -7.25
C THR A 90 -6.33 16.64 -6.39
N SER A 91 -5.99 17.90 -6.63
CA SER A 91 -6.48 19.03 -5.86
C SER A 91 -7.99 19.21 -6.02
N GLY A 92 -8.69 19.26 -4.89
CA GLY A 92 -10.14 19.42 -4.84
C GLY A 92 -10.94 18.19 -5.28
N LYS A 93 -10.28 17.08 -5.67
CA LYS A 93 -10.95 15.84 -6.06
C LYS A 93 -11.47 15.07 -4.84
N HIS A 94 -12.54 14.31 -5.03
CA HIS A 94 -13.00 13.35 -4.04
C HIS A 94 -12.27 12.01 -4.22
N CYS A 95 -11.38 11.68 -3.29
CA CYS A 95 -10.71 10.39 -3.24
C CYS A 95 -11.42 9.44 -2.27
N VAL A 96 -11.86 8.30 -2.76
CA VAL A 96 -12.43 7.23 -1.93
C VAL A 96 -11.40 6.09 -1.84
N VAL A 97 -11.00 5.76 -0.62
CA VAL A 97 -10.11 4.63 -0.33
C VAL A 97 -10.96 3.49 0.22
N VAL A 98 -10.97 2.35 -0.46
CA VAL A 98 -11.74 1.16 -0.10
C VAL A 98 -10.80 0.13 0.53
N GLY A 99 -10.85 0.04 1.85
CA GLY A 99 -9.91 -0.76 2.64
C GLY A 99 -9.16 0.13 3.63
N ARG A 100 -8.99 -0.36 4.86
CA ARG A 100 -8.41 0.39 6.00
C ARG A 100 -7.25 -0.33 6.67
N SER A 101 -6.50 -1.12 5.90
CA SER A 101 -5.30 -1.78 6.40
C SER A 101 -4.29 -0.73 6.88
N GLN A 102 -3.48 -1.08 7.88
CA GLN A 102 -2.43 -0.21 8.42
C GLN A 102 -1.34 0.09 7.37
N ILE A 103 -1.18 -0.81 6.39
CA ILE A 103 -0.09 -0.77 5.40
C ILE A 103 -0.46 -0.09 4.07
N VAL A 104 -1.75 0.02 3.75
CA VAL A 104 -2.22 0.67 2.51
C VAL A 104 -3.32 1.67 2.79
N GLY A 105 -4.47 1.22 3.31
CA GLY A 105 -5.68 2.04 3.39
C GLY A 105 -5.52 3.29 4.26
N LEU A 106 -4.98 3.11 5.47
CA LEU A 106 -4.72 4.21 6.40
C LEU A 106 -3.68 5.21 5.86
N PRO A 107 -2.46 4.79 5.44
CA PRO A 107 -1.49 5.74 4.90
C PRO A 107 -1.99 6.43 3.63
N MET A 108 -2.70 5.71 2.74
CA MET A 108 -3.24 6.32 1.52
C MET A 108 -4.26 7.42 1.83
N SER A 109 -5.14 7.23 2.82
CA SER A 109 -6.14 8.26 3.15
C SER A 109 -5.48 9.55 3.66
N ILE A 110 -4.43 9.41 4.46
CA ILE A 110 -3.65 10.54 5.00
C ILE A 110 -2.86 11.23 3.87
N LEU A 111 -2.23 10.46 2.99
CA LEU A 111 -1.41 10.99 1.89
C LEU A 111 -2.25 11.70 0.83
N MET A 112 -3.49 11.26 0.58
CA MET A 112 -4.37 11.94 -0.37
C MET A 112 -4.97 13.23 0.18
N GLN A 113 -5.16 13.36 1.50
CA GLN A 113 -5.72 14.59 2.09
C GLN A 113 -4.68 15.70 2.31
N ARG A 114 -3.38 15.38 2.35
CA ARG A 114 -2.32 16.36 2.70
C ARG A 114 -2.28 17.52 1.71
N ASN A 115 -1.81 18.68 2.13
CA ASN A 115 -1.82 19.89 1.30
C ASN A 115 -0.69 19.97 0.23
N THR A 116 -0.18 18.83 -0.24
CA THR A 116 0.90 18.74 -1.25
C THR A 116 0.46 17.92 -2.46
N TYR A 117 1.20 17.99 -3.57
CA TYR A 117 0.95 17.15 -4.75
C TYR A 117 1.81 15.88 -4.75
N PRO A 118 1.26 14.69 -5.08
CA PRO A 118 -0.17 14.38 -5.13
C PRO A 118 -0.80 14.43 -3.73
N GLY A 119 -2.06 14.88 -3.68
CA GLY A 119 -2.81 15.14 -2.44
C GLY A 119 -3.88 16.23 -2.65
N ASN A 120 -4.20 17.01 -1.63
CA ASN A 120 -5.25 18.05 -1.63
C ASN A 120 -6.65 17.51 -2.00
N CYS A 121 -6.91 16.21 -1.78
CA CYS A 121 -8.23 15.63 -1.98
C CYS A 121 -9.14 15.86 -0.77
N THR A 122 -10.45 15.89 -1.02
CA THR A 122 -11.41 15.45 -0.01
C THR A 122 -11.32 13.93 0.05
N VAL A 123 -11.14 13.33 1.23
CA VAL A 123 -10.90 11.88 1.35
C VAL A 123 -11.98 11.18 2.16
N THR A 124 -12.53 10.10 1.63
CA THR A 124 -13.42 9.17 2.35
C THR A 124 -12.77 7.79 2.45
N LEU A 125 -12.46 7.37 3.68
CA LEU A 125 -11.98 6.01 3.96
C LEU A 125 -13.17 5.08 4.23
N THR A 126 -13.32 4.03 3.43
CA THR A 126 -14.38 3.02 3.55
C THR A 126 -13.82 1.64 3.90
N HIS A 127 -14.68 0.75 4.37
CA HIS A 127 -14.31 -0.61 4.77
C HIS A 127 -15.52 -1.55 4.76
N SER A 128 -15.32 -2.81 5.14
CA SER A 128 -16.34 -3.88 5.16
C SER A 128 -17.58 -3.62 6.03
N ARG A 129 -17.61 -2.52 6.80
CA ARG A 129 -18.76 -2.13 7.65
C ARG A 129 -19.38 -0.79 7.22
N THR A 130 -18.89 -0.21 6.12
CA THR A 130 -19.45 1.00 5.54
C THR A 130 -20.82 0.68 4.95
N THR A 131 -21.86 1.36 5.41
CA THR A 131 -23.19 1.31 4.80
C THR A 131 -23.16 2.06 3.47
N ASN A 132 -23.94 1.61 2.49
CA ASN A 132 -24.06 2.25 1.17
C ASN A 132 -22.70 2.41 0.45
N LEU A 133 -21.81 1.42 0.58
CA LEU A 133 -20.45 1.45 0.02
C LEU A 133 -20.45 1.80 -1.47
N ALA A 134 -21.34 1.18 -2.26
CA ALA A 134 -21.45 1.45 -3.70
C ALA A 134 -21.83 2.91 -4.01
N ASP A 135 -22.72 3.51 -3.21
CA ASP A 135 -23.09 4.92 -3.37
C ASP A 135 -21.90 5.83 -3.11
N ILE A 136 -21.11 5.54 -2.06
CA ILE A 136 -19.92 6.32 -1.73
C ILE A 136 -18.87 6.19 -2.84
N CYS A 137 -18.59 4.97 -3.31
CA CYS A 137 -17.64 4.75 -4.41
C CYS A 137 -18.06 5.49 -5.69
N ARG A 138 -19.36 5.59 -5.99
CA ARG A 138 -19.88 6.36 -7.13
C ARG A 138 -19.66 7.87 -7.06
N THR A 139 -19.29 8.40 -5.89
CA THR A 139 -18.92 9.82 -5.75
C THR A 139 -17.44 10.09 -5.96
N ALA A 140 -16.62 9.05 -6.13
CA ALA A 140 -15.16 9.15 -6.23
C ALA A 140 -14.72 9.70 -7.60
N ASP A 141 -13.92 10.76 -7.60
CA ASP A 141 -13.11 11.12 -8.76
C ASP A 141 -11.87 10.22 -8.86
N ILE A 142 -11.34 9.80 -7.70
CA ILE A 142 -10.22 8.88 -7.56
C ILE A 142 -10.65 7.75 -6.61
N LEU A 143 -10.69 6.51 -7.10
CA LEU A 143 -11.03 5.33 -6.30
C LEU A 143 -9.79 4.47 -6.09
N VAL A 144 -9.37 4.27 -4.85
CA VAL A 144 -8.26 3.36 -4.49
C VAL A 144 -8.86 2.11 -3.86
N ALA A 145 -8.77 0.97 -4.53
CA ALA A 145 -9.24 -0.33 -4.04
C ALA A 145 -8.08 -1.12 -3.41
N ALA A 146 -8.18 -1.42 -2.11
CA ALA A 146 -7.15 -2.11 -1.32
C ALA A 146 -7.80 -3.05 -0.29
N LEU A 147 -8.62 -3.98 -0.79
CA LEU A 147 -9.47 -4.92 -0.06
C LEU A 147 -8.84 -6.30 0.10
N GLY A 148 -8.05 -6.76 -0.88
CA GLY A 148 -7.62 -8.16 -0.97
C GLY A 148 -8.79 -9.10 -1.26
N LYS A 149 -9.72 -8.68 -2.13
CA LYS A 149 -10.89 -9.44 -2.56
C LYS A 149 -11.05 -9.34 -4.07
N PRO A 150 -10.80 -10.43 -4.82
CA PRO A 150 -10.85 -10.41 -6.28
C PRO A 150 -12.18 -9.84 -6.81
N GLU A 151 -12.09 -8.90 -7.75
CA GLU A 151 -13.20 -8.40 -8.56
C GLU A 151 -14.40 -7.86 -7.74
N PHE A 152 -14.15 -7.39 -6.51
CA PHE A 152 -15.18 -6.86 -5.61
C PHE A 152 -15.77 -5.53 -6.11
N VAL A 153 -14.94 -4.64 -6.64
CA VAL A 153 -15.38 -3.36 -7.20
C VAL A 153 -15.86 -3.57 -8.63
N THR A 154 -17.16 -3.44 -8.83
CA THR A 154 -17.86 -3.62 -10.11
C THR A 154 -18.20 -2.28 -10.78
N ALA A 155 -18.62 -2.32 -12.05
CA ALA A 155 -18.91 -1.13 -12.84
C ALA A 155 -20.00 -0.20 -12.26
N ASP A 156 -20.97 -0.74 -11.51
CA ASP A 156 -22.04 0.02 -10.85
C ASP A 156 -21.57 0.79 -9.61
N MET A 157 -20.37 0.48 -9.11
CA MET A 157 -19.74 1.18 -7.98
C MET A 157 -18.85 2.35 -8.42
N VAL A 158 -18.58 2.51 -9.72
CA VAL A 158 -17.58 3.44 -10.25
C VAL A 158 -18.24 4.58 -11.04
N LYS A 159 -17.81 5.81 -10.74
CA LYS A 159 -18.21 7.03 -11.45
C LYS A 159 -17.63 7.05 -12.86
N ASP A 160 -18.41 7.52 -13.84
CA ASP A 160 -17.90 7.75 -15.20
C ASP A 160 -16.77 8.78 -15.20
N GLY A 161 -15.67 8.45 -15.87
CA GLY A 161 -14.46 9.26 -15.95
C GLY A 161 -13.55 9.18 -14.71
N ALA A 162 -13.85 8.34 -13.72
CA ALA A 162 -13.01 8.19 -12.53
C ALA A 162 -11.60 7.67 -12.86
N VAL A 163 -10.63 8.01 -12.01
CA VAL A 163 -9.33 7.35 -11.92
C VAL A 163 -9.44 6.20 -10.93
N VAL A 164 -9.11 4.98 -11.36
CA VAL A 164 -9.19 3.78 -10.51
C VAL A 164 -7.80 3.18 -10.29
N ILE A 165 -7.41 3.07 -9.03
CA ILE A 165 -6.17 2.44 -8.60
C ILE A 165 -6.52 1.13 -7.89
N ASP A 166 -6.23 0.02 -8.55
CA ASP A 166 -6.37 -1.33 -8.04
C ASP A 166 -5.06 -1.80 -7.40
N VAL A 167 -5.08 -1.88 -6.06
CA VAL A 167 -3.96 -2.34 -5.24
C VAL A 167 -4.04 -3.86 -4.98
N GLY A 168 -5.19 -4.47 -5.23
CA GLY A 168 -5.42 -5.89 -4.98
C GLY A 168 -4.46 -6.78 -5.77
N LEU A 169 -4.02 -7.87 -5.15
CA LEU A 169 -3.19 -8.87 -5.81
C LEU A 169 -3.42 -10.24 -5.19
N GLU A 170 -4.52 -10.87 -5.60
CA GLU A 170 -4.94 -12.17 -5.08
C GLU A 170 -4.71 -13.28 -6.10
N ARG A 171 -4.31 -14.46 -5.60
CA ARG A 171 -4.13 -15.67 -6.42
C ARG A 171 -5.46 -16.39 -6.52
N VAL A 172 -6.02 -16.45 -7.73
CA VAL A 172 -7.26 -17.16 -8.02
C VAL A 172 -6.94 -18.43 -8.79
N PRO A 173 -7.38 -19.63 -8.35
CA PRO A 173 -7.14 -20.87 -9.08
C PRO A 173 -7.57 -20.77 -10.55
N ASP A 174 -6.65 -21.15 -11.45
CA ASP A 174 -6.87 -21.10 -12.89
C ASP A 174 -6.03 -22.20 -13.55
N ALA A 175 -6.71 -23.28 -13.90
CA ALA A 175 -6.09 -24.45 -14.53
C ALA A 175 -5.55 -24.16 -15.94
N SER A 176 -5.95 -23.05 -16.58
CA SER A 176 -5.43 -22.65 -17.89
C SER A 176 -4.02 -22.05 -17.80
N LYS A 177 -3.58 -21.61 -16.61
CA LYS A 177 -2.25 -21.02 -16.39
C LYS A 177 -1.25 -22.09 -15.97
N LYS A 178 -0.02 -21.96 -16.46
CA LYS A 178 1.11 -22.83 -16.04
C LYS A 178 1.35 -22.80 -14.52
N SER A 179 1.05 -21.68 -13.87
CA SER A 179 1.14 -21.50 -12.41
C SER A 179 0.02 -22.19 -11.63
N GLY A 180 -1.06 -22.64 -12.28
CA GLY A 180 -2.27 -23.13 -11.63
C GLY A 180 -3.15 -22.02 -11.02
N PHE A 181 -2.78 -20.75 -11.21
CA PHE A 181 -3.52 -19.59 -10.72
C PHE A 181 -3.32 -18.37 -11.63
N ALA A 182 -4.34 -17.50 -11.67
CA ALA A 182 -4.28 -16.15 -12.19
C ALA A 182 -4.11 -15.14 -11.04
N LEU A 183 -3.51 -13.99 -11.35
CA LEU A 183 -3.46 -12.86 -10.43
C LEU A 183 -4.62 -11.93 -10.78
N LYS A 184 -5.50 -11.67 -9.81
CA LYS A 184 -6.63 -10.75 -9.97
C LYS A 184 -6.55 -9.64 -8.94
N GLY A 185 -6.96 -8.46 -9.35
CA GLY A 185 -7.09 -7.29 -8.49
C GLY A 185 -8.45 -7.22 -7.81
N ASP A 186 -8.64 -6.19 -7.00
CA ASP A 186 -9.89 -5.92 -6.31
C ASP A 186 -11.00 -5.39 -7.23
N VAL A 187 -10.64 -4.98 -8.45
CA VAL A 187 -11.54 -4.37 -9.43
C VAL A 187 -11.84 -5.36 -10.55
N LYS A 188 -13.11 -5.44 -10.95
CA LYS A 188 -13.54 -6.18 -12.14
C LYS A 188 -13.16 -5.41 -13.40
N PHE A 189 -11.90 -5.56 -13.79
CA PHE A 189 -11.22 -4.71 -14.77
C PHE A 189 -11.94 -4.61 -16.12
N ASP A 190 -12.45 -5.72 -16.63
CA ASP A 190 -13.15 -5.80 -17.91
C ASP A 190 -14.42 -4.96 -17.96
N GLU A 191 -15.14 -4.83 -16.85
CA GLU A 191 -16.35 -4.02 -16.76
C GLU A 191 -16.07 -2.56 -16.39
N VAL A 192 -15.03 -2.32 -15.58
CA VAL A 192 -14.73 -0.98 -15.04
C VAL A 192 -13.89 -0.15 -16.01
N ALA A 193 -12.91 -0.76 -16.70
CA ALA A 193 -11.99 -0.04 -17.59
C ALA A 193 -12.69 0.84 -18.65
N PRO A 194 -13.78 0.41 -19.31
CA PRO A 194 -14.48 1.24 -20.30
C PRO A 194 -15.11 2.52 -19.72
N LYS A 195 -15.32 2.60 -18.40
CA LYS A 195 -15.94 3.76 -17.72
C LYS A 195 -14.92 4.76 -17.20
N THR A 196 -13.67 4.35 -17.03
CA THR A 196 -12.64 5.13 -16.32
C THR A 196 -11.81 5.99 -17.26
N SER A 197 -11.30 7.12 -16.76
CA SER A 197 -10.27 7.90 -17.47
C SER A 197 -8.89 7.23 -17.37
N PHE A 198 -8.61 6.63 -16.21
CA PHE A 198 -7.40 5.85 -15.96
C PHE A 198 -7.74 4.66 -15.06
N ILE A 199 -7.12 3.52 -15.32
CA ILE A 199 -7.23 2.33 -14.48
C ILE A 199 -5.91 1.58 -14.45
N THR A 200 -5.51 1.08 -13.27
CA THR A 200 -4.30 0.24 -13.15
C THR A 200 -4.62 -1.22 -13.45
N PRO A 201 -3.85 -1.92 -14.29
CA PRO A 201 -4.04 -3.33 -14.54
C PRO A 201 -3.50 -4.19 -13.38
N VAL A 202 -4.10 -5.35 -13.18
CA VAL A 202 -3.57 -6.40 -12.30
C VAL A 202 -3.47 -7.71 -13.09
N PRO A 203 -2.27 -8.30 -13.22
CA PRO A 203 -0.96 -7.80 -12.76
C PRO A 203 -0.43 -6.64 -13.63
N GLY A 204 0.65 -5.98 -13.18
CA GLY A 204 1.39 -4.99 -13.97
C GLY A 204 1.19 -3.52 -13.58
N GLY A 205 0.33 -3.24 -12.60
CA GLY A 205 0.12 -1.90 -12.03
C GLY A 205 0.89 -1.69 -10.72
N VAL A 206 0.13 -1.45 -9.63
CA VAL A 206 0.63 -1.02 -8.32
C VAL A 206 1.71 -1.95 -7.73
N GLY A 207 1.61 -3.26 -7.99
CA GLY A 207 2.60 -4.24 -7.50
C GLY A 207 4.03 -3.96 -7.98
N LEU A 208 4.22 -3.49 -9.22
CA LEU A 208 5.55 -3.13 -9.74
C LEU A 208 6.09 -1.87 -9.03
N MET A 209 5.22 -0.90 -8.79
CA MET A 209 5.57 0.36 -8.13
C MET A 209 5.87 0.18 -6.64
N THR A 210 5.30 -0.85 -6.01
CA THR A 210 5.64 -1.23 -4.64
C THR A 210 7.12 -1.63 -4.54
N ILE A 211 7.62 -2.44 -5.48
CA ILE A 211 9.03 -2.83 -5.52
C ILE A 211 9.93 -1.61 -5.78
N CYS A 212 9.58 -0.76 -6.74
CA CYS A 212 10.33 0.46 -7.03
C CYS A 212 10.41 1.39 -5.80
N SER A 213 9.29 1.58 -5.11
CA SER A 213 9.21 2.47 -3.94
C SER A 213 10.02 1.93 -2.75
N LEU A 214 10.04 0.61 -2.56
CA LEU A 214 10.91 -0.02 -1.58
C LEU A 214 12.38 0.29 -1.88
N MET A 215 12.83 0.12 -3.13
CA MET A 215 14.21 0.44 -3.53
C MET A 215 14.54 1.93 -3.33
N GLN A 216 13.57 2.82 -3.58
CA GLN A 216 13.74 4.25 -3.32
C GLN A 216 13.89 4.54 -1.82
N ASN A 217 13.11 3.91 -0.94
CA ASN A 217 13.26 4.06 0.50
C ASN A 217 14.62 3.55 0.98
N THR A 218 15.09 2.41 0.46
CA THR A 218 16.43 1.90 0.76
C THR A 218 17.53 2.90 0.34
N LEU A 219 17.40 3.52 -0.83
CA LEU A 219 18.35 4.55 -1.27
C LEU A 219 18.33 5.78 -0.36
N LYS A 220 17.15 6.23 0.07
CA LYS A 220 16.99 7.33 1.03
C LYS A 220 17.63 7.00 2.38
N ALA A 221 17.50 5.75 2.83
CA ALA A 221 18.11 5.28 4.07
C ALA A 221 19.63 5.28 4.00
N ALA A 222 20.19 4.72 2.93
CA ALA A 222 21.64 4.73 2.69
C ALA A 222 22.23 6.15 2.64
N ARG A 223 21.44 7.12 2.16
CA ARG A 223 21.82 8.54 2.11
C ARG A 223 21.48 9.35 3.36
N LYS A 224 20.82 8.74 4.35
CA LYS A 224 20.36 9.39 5.59
C LYS A 224 19.49 10.63 5.33
N GLU A 225 18.60 10.55 4.35
CA GLU A 225 17.76 11.67 3.93
C GLU A 225 16.57 11.93 4.88
N VAL A 226 16.12 10.91 5.62
CA VAL A 226 14.90 10.97 6.45
C VAL A 226 15.22 11.14 7.94
N PHE A 227 16.19 10.37 8.42
CA PHE A 227 16.69 10.40 9.78
C PHE A 227 18.17 10.78 9.71
N SER A 228 18.46 12.04 10.08
CA SER A 228 19.80 12.64 10.14
C SER A 228 20.32 12.68 11.56
#